data_AF-Q4C0I3-F1
#
_entry.id   AF-Q4C0I3-F1
#
_cell.length_a   1.000
_cell.length_b   1.000
_cell.length_c   1.000
_cell.angle_alpha   90.00
_cell.angle_beta   90.00
_cell.angle_gamma   90.00
#
_symmetry.space_group_name_H-M   'P 1'
#
loop_
_entity.id
_entity.type
_entity.pdbx_description
1 polymer ?
#
loop_
_entity_poly.entity_id
_entity_poly.type
_entity_poly.pdbx_seq_one_letter_code
_entity_poly.pdbx_strand_id
1 'polypeptide(L)'
;MATNLPFDGEEGVSNEEIAEIYVQRWQIELLWKFLKMHLKLDRLMTKNEKGIRIQIYSCLIAYLILQLIEIPQEFGEKILDKLRYLQAYMCQEISYVHWFRKLIWSR
;
A
#
# COMPACT_ATOMS: atom_id res chain seq x y z
N MET A 1 -21.63 -1.09 25.71
CA MET A 1 -21.31 0.01 24.76
C MET A 1 -20.08 -0.40 23.97
N ALA A 2 -20.02 -0.22 22.65
CA ALA A 2 -19.03 -0.86 21.77
C ALA A 2 -17.62 -0.20 21.78
N THR A 3 -17.41 0.85 22.58
CA THR A 3 -16.15 1.62 22.61
C THR A 3 -15.95 2.23 24.01
N ASN A 4 -14.71 2.30 24.50
CA ASN A 4 -14.35 2.86 25.82
C ASN A 4 -14.17 4.39 25.77
N LEU A 5 -14.72 5.06 24.76
CA LEU A 5 -14.62 6.51 24.59
C LEU A 5 -15.79 7.21 25.29
N PRO A 6 -15.55 8.35 25.95
CA PRO A 6 -16.61 9.13 26.57
C PRO A 6 -17.57 9.66 25.49
N PHE A 7 -18.87 9.56 25.77
CA PHE A 7 -19.95 9.98 24.87
C PHE A 7 -20.48 11.39 25.19
N ASP A 8 -20.23 11.89 26.42
CA ASP A 8 -20.66 13.20 26.91
C ASP A 8 -19.57 13.80 27.81
N GLY A 9 -19.34 15.12 27.69
CA GLY A 9 -18.32 15.89 28.43
C GLY A 9 -17.43 16.74 27.52
N GLU A 10 -16.50 17.52 28.09
CA GLU A 10 -15.51 18.31 27.31
C GLU A 10 -14.57 17.43 26.45
N GLU A 11 -14.50 16.12 26.73
CA GLU A 11 -13.78 15.10 25.94
C GLU A 11 -14.71 14.15 25.16
N GLY A 12 -16.01 14.43 25.09
CA GLY A 12 -16.99 13.57 24.43
C GLY A 12 -16.73 13.46 22.92
N VAL A 13 -16.62 12.24 22.41
CA VAL A 13 -16.39 11.96 20.99
C VAL A 13 -17.73 11.81 20.28
N SER A 14 -17.96 12.60 19.23
CA SER A 14 -19.22 12.57 18.47
C SER A 14 -19.40 11.25 17.71
N ASN A 15 -20.64 10.93 17.37
CA ASN A 15 -20.96 9.75 16.56
C ASN A 15 -20.23 9.77 15.20
N GLU A 16 -20.05 10.95 14.60
CA GLU A 16 -19.32 11.14 13.35
C GLU A 16 -17.84 10.80 13.52
N GLU A 17 -17.20 11.26 14.60
CA GLU A 17 -15.79 10.96 14.90
C GLU A 17 -15.60 9.47 15.19
N ILE A 18 -16.54 8.84 15.89
CA ILE A 18 -16.57 7.39 16.09
C ILE A 18 -16.65 6.69 14.73
N ALA A 19 -17.52 7.12 13.83
CA ALA A 19 -17.65 6.54 12.49
C ALA A 19 -16.36 6.69 11.66
N GLU A 20 -15.69 7.83 11.73
CA GLU A 20 -14.39 8.06 11.07
C GLU A 20 -13.30 7.12 11.59
N ILE A 21 -13.22 6.93 12.91
CA ILE A 21 -12.29 5.96 13.53
C ILE A 21 -12.55 4.54 13.00
N TYR A 22 -13.82 4.15 12.88
CA TYR A 22 -14.17 2.84 12.32
C TYR A 22 -13.77 2.70 10.85
N VAL A 23 -13.91 3.77 10.04
CA VAL A 23 -13.42 3.78 8.65
C VAL A 23 -11.91 3.60 8.61
N GLN A 24 -11.15 4.32 9.44
CA GLN A 24 -9.69 4.19 9.51
C GLN A 24 -9.26 2.76 9.90
N ARG A 25 -9.98 2.12 10.82
CA ARG A 25 -9.74 0.71 11.19
C ARG A 25 -9.92 -0.24 10.02
N TRP A 26 -10.84 0.03 9.10
CA TRP A 26 -11.01 -0.80 7.90
C TRP A 26 -9.92 -0.54 6.86
N GLN A 27 -9.40 0.68 6.77
CA GLN A 27 -8.31 1.01 5.85
C GLN A 27 -7.05 0.18 6.10
N ILE A 28 -6.70 -0.09 7.37
CA ILE A 28 -5.56 -0.95 7.68
C ILE A 28 -5.80 -2.41 7.22
N GLU A 29 -7.02 -2.93 7.28
CA GLU A 29 -7.34 -4.25 6.76
C GLU A 29 -7.22 -4.32 5.24
N LEU A 30 -7.68 -3.27 4.54
CA LEU A 30 -7.52 -3.15 3.09
C LEU A 30 -6.04 -3.09 2.68
N LEU A 31 -5.21 -2.36 3.43
CA LEU A 31 -3.76 -2.35 3.26
C LEU A 31 -3.17 -3.76 3.41
N TRP A 32 -3.46 -4.45 4.52
CA TRP A 32 -2.96 -5.81 4.74
C TRP A 32 -3.44 -6.80 3.68
N LYS A 33 -4.69 -6.67 3.21
CA LYS A 33 -5.23 -7.44 2.09
C LYS A 33 -4.42 -7.18 0.82
N PHE A 34 -4.11 -5.91 0.51
CA PHE A 34 -3.32 -5.54 -0.65
C PHE A 34 -1.90 -6.12 -0.58
N LEU A 35 -1.19 -5.94 0.55
CA LEU A 35 0.18 -6.41 0.75
C LEU A 35 0.26 -7.94 0.58
N LYS A 36 -0.67 -8.69 1.19
CA LYS A 36 -0.71 -10.15 1.07
C LYS A 36 -1.09 -10.59 -0.35
N MET A 37 -2.15 -10.04 -0.92
CA MET A 37 -2.71 -10.53 -2.19
C MET A 37 -1.83 -10.16 -3.39
N HIS A 38 -1.36 -8.92 -3.45
CA HIS A 38 -0.68 -8.35 -4.61
C HIS A 38 0.84 -8.31 -4.48
N LEU A 39 1.36 -8.03 -3.28
CA LEU A 39 2.82 -8.02 -3.03
C LEU A 39 3.37 -9.33 -2.45
N LYS A 40 2.51 -10.36 -2.29
CA LYS A 40 2.88 -11.72 -1.86
C LYS A 40 3.59 -11.77 -0.50
N LEU A 41 3.22 -10.87 0.41
CA LEU A 41 3.76 -10.87 1.78
C LEU A 41 3.37 -12.13 2.59
N ASP A 42 2.34 -12.86 2.15
CA ASP A 42 1.92 -14.14 2.73
C ASP A 42 2.93 -15.28 2.48
N ARG A 43 3.80 -15.16 1.48
CA ARG A 43 4.80 -16.16 1.12
C ARG A 43 6.18 -15.73 1.59
N LEU A 44 6.58 -16.19 2.78
CA LEU A 44 7.91 -15.92 3.31
C LEU A 44 8.99 -16.61 2.46
N MET A 45 9.96 -15.83 1.99
CA MET A 45 11.08 -16.35 1.20
C MET A 45 12.14 -17.03 2.08
N THR A 46 12.12 -16.78 3.38
CA THR A 46 13.12 -17.23 4.34
C THR A 46 12.51 -17.44 5.73
N LYS A 47 13.10 -18.33 6.52
CA LYS A 47 12.70 -18.63 7.90
C LYS A 47 13.50 -17.82 8.94
N ASN A 48 14.51 -17.06 8.51
CA ASN A 48 15.31 -16.22 9.40
C ASN A 48 14.58 -14.89 9.67
N GLU A 49 14.47 -14.51 10.95
CA GLU A 49 13.89 -13.23 11.41
C GLU A 49 14.42 -12.02 10.64
N LYS A 50 15.72 -11.94 10.36
CA LYS A 50 16.31 -10.84 9.59
C LYS A 50 15.74 -10.76 8.17
N GLY A 51 15.61 -11.91 7.52
CA GLY A 51 15.10 -11.97 6.16
C GLY A 51 13.60 -11.71 6.10
N ILE A 52 12.84 -12.14 7.11
CA ILE A 52 11.43 -11.80 7.27
C ILE A 52 11.27 -10.28 7.43
N ARG A 53 12.08 -9.63 8.29
CA ARG A 53 12.08 -8.16 8.43
C ARG A 53 12.36 -7.45 7.12
N ILE A 54 13.39 -7.86 6.39
CA ILE A 54 13.73 -7.29 5.08
C ILE A 54 12.55 -7.42 4.12
N GLN A 55 11.92 -8.60 4.05
CA GLN A 55 10.77 -8.82 3.19
C GLN A 55 9.60 -7.89 3.53
N ILE A 56 9.27 -7.72 4.82
CA ILE A 56 8.24 -6.78 5.28
C ILE A 56 8.60 -5.36 4.84
N TYR A 57 9.82 -4.90 5.10
CA TYR A 57 10.26 -3.56 4.69
C TYR A 57 10.22 -3.37 3.18
N SER A 58 10.65 -4.35 2.39
CA SER A 58 10.57 -4.31 0.93
C SER A 58 9.14 -4.19 0.43
N CYS A 59 8.19 -4.94 1.00
CA CYS A 59 6.77 -4.82 0.64
C CYS A 59 6.20 -3.43 0.98
N LEU A 60 6.56 -2.86 2.14
CA LEU A 60 6.13 -1.51 2.53
C LEU A 60 6.73 -0.44 1.61
N ILE A 61 8.02 -0.53 1.29
CA ILE A 61 8.69 0.39 0.36
C ILE A 61 8.04 0.31 -1.02
N ALA A 62 7.78 -0.90 -1.54
CA ALA A 62 7.11 -1.08 -2.83
C ALA A 62 5.70 -0.47 -2.83
N TYR A 63 4.95 -0.61 -1.74
CA TYR A 63 3.64 0.04 -1.59
C TYR A 63 3.73 1.56 -1.61
N LEU A 64 4.71 2.16 -0.91
CA LEU A 64 4.92 3.61 -0.94
C LEU A 64 5.31 4.11 -2.33
N ILE A 65 6.16 3.38 -3.05
CA ILE A 65 6.52 3.70 -4.43
C ILE A 65 5.28 3.68 -5.34
N LEU A 66 4.40 2.68 -5.19
CA LEU A 66 3.14 2.62 -5.95
C LEU A 66 2.22 3.82 -5.66
N GLN A 67 2.22 4.35 -4.44
CA GLN A 67 1.46 5.55 -4.10
C GLN A 67 2.01 6.79 -4.80
N LEU A 68 3.34 6.92 -4.84
CA LEU A 68 4.05 8.07 -5.41
C LEU A 68 4.09 8.07 -6.95
N ILE A 69 4.04 6.90 -7.59
CA ILE A 69 4.08 6.80 -9.05
C ILE A 69 2.80 7.35 -9.67
N GLU A 70 2.97 8.17 -10.70
CA GLU A 70 1.90 8.59 -11.59
C GLU A 70 1.92 7.73 -12.86
N ILE A 71 0.75 7.29 -13.30
CA ILE A 71 0.56 6.55 -14.55
C ILE A 71 -0.34 7.35 -15.48
N PRO A 72 -0.24 7.15 -16.80
CA PRO A 72 -1.15 7.80 -17.75
C PRO A 72 -2.60 7.49 -17.38
N GLN A 73 -3.47 8.51 -17.42
CA GLN A 73 -4.85 8.42 -16.94
C GLN A 73 -5.68 7.33 -17.65
N GLU A 74 -5.31 7.00 -18.89
CA GLU A 74 -5.90 5.93 -19.71
C GLU A 74 -5.82 4.53 -19.05
N PHE A 75 -4.85 4.30 -18.15
CA PHE A 75 -4.70 3.03 -17.44
C PHE A 75 -5.43 2.97 -16.09
N GLY A 76 -5.93 4.10 -15.60
CA GLY A 76 -6.68 4.21 -14.34
C GLY A 76 -5.88 4.84 -13.19
N GLU A 77 -6.54 5.00 -12.04
CA GLU A 77 -5.99 5.70 -10.88
C GLU A 77 -5.75 4.80 -9.66
N LYS A 78 -6.29 3.57 -9.67
CA LYS A 78 -6.18 2.67 -8.51
C LYS A 78 -4.75 2.18 -8.38
N ILE A 79 -4.33 1.94 -7.14
CA ILE A 79 -3.00 1.38 -6.82
C ILE A 79 -2.73 0.06 -7.59
N LEU A 80 -3.78 -0.75 -7.79
CA LEU A 80 -3.68 -1.99 -8.56
C LEU A 80 -3.39 -1.75 -10.04
N ASP A 81 -3.94 -0.69 -10.62
CA ASP A 81 -3.71 -0.33 -12.02
C ASP A 81 -2.27 0.14 -12.19
N LYS A 82 -1.75 0.95 -11.25
CA LYS A 82 -0.34 1.32 -11.16
C LYS A 82 0.56 0.09 -11.09
N LEU A 83 0.24 -0.88 -10.23
CA LEU A 83 1.01 -2.12 -10.11
C LEU A 83 1.02 -2.92 -11.42
N ARG A 84 -0.12 -3.06 -12.08
CA ARG A 84 -0.25 -3.79 -13.34
C ARG A 84 0.48 -3.10 -14.48
N TYR A 85 0.36 -1.78 -14.57
CA TYR A 85 1.09 -0.96 -15.54
C TYR A 85 2.60 -1.18 -15.38
N LEU A 86 3.11 -1.13 -14.15
CA LEU A 86 4.52 -1.39 -13.87
C LEU A 86 4.93 -2.82 -14.24
N GLN A 87 4.13 -3.83 -13.89
CA GLN A 87 4.43 -5.22 -14.26
C GLN A 87 4.47 -5.41 -15.78
N ALA A 88 3.54 -4.82 -16.52
CA ALA A 88 3.53 -4.86 -17.98
C ALA A 88 4.77 -4.16 -18.56
N TYR A 89 5.13 -3.00 -18.04
CA TYR A 89 6.29 -2.25 -18.49
C TYR A 89 7.62 -2.95 -18.19
N MET A 90 7.76 -3.54 -16.99
CA MET A 90 8.94 -4.34 -16.62
C MET A 90 9.06 -5.63 -17.44
N CYS A 91 7.95 -6.14 -18.00
CA CYS A 91 7.99 -7.29 -18.91
C CYS A 91 8.48 -6.89 -20.31
N GLN A 92 8.28 -5.63 -20.71
CA GLN A 92 8.70 -5.11 -22.02
C GLN A 92 10.17 -4.65 -22.04
N GLU A 93 10.64 -4.03 -20.95
CA GLU A 93 12.01 -3.53 -20.82
C GLU A 93 12.90 -4.57 -20.12
N ILE A 94 13.90 -5.11 -20.82
CA ILE A 94 14.75 -6.23 -20.37
C ILE A 94 15.63 -5.85 -19.14
N SER A 95 15.75 -4.57 -18.79
CA SER A 95 16.58 -4.07 -17.69
C SER A 95 15.88 -3.05 -16.78
N TYR A 96 15.72 -3.41 -15.50
CA TYR A 96 15.17 -2.53 -14.45
C TYR A 96 15.93 -1.20 -14.29
N VAL A 97 17.22 -1.16 -14.65
CA VAL A 97 18.04 0.06 -14.58
C VAL A 97 17.60 1.08 -15.65
N HIS A 98 17.24 0.58 -16.84
CA HIS A 98 16.74 1.42 -17.93
C HIS A 98 15.36 1.99 -17.59
N TRP A 99 14.51 1.14 -16.99
CA TRP A 99 13.19 1.53 -16.50
C TRP A 99 13.26 2.60 -15.40
N PHE A 100 14.04 2.37 -14.34
CA PHE A 100 14.17 3.34 -13.23
C PHE A 100 14.67 4.70 -13.72
N ARG A 101 15.62 4.70 -14.67
CA ARG A 101 16.10 5.94 -15.27
C ARG A 101 15.00 6.68 -16.03
N LYS A 102 14.22 5.97 -16.85
CA LYS A 102 13.13 6.59 -17.60
C LYS A 102 12.02 7.09 -16.67
N LEU A 103 11.71 6.38 -15.59
CA LEU A 103 10.69 6.81 -14.63
C LEU A 103 11.10 8.06 -13.84
N ILE A 104 12.35 8.15 -13.39
CA ILE A 104 12.84 9.29 -12.60
C ILE A 104 13.11 10.52 -13.47
N TRP A 105 13.56 10.33 -14.71
CA TRP A 105 14.00 11.42 -15.60
C TRP A 105 13.04 11.74 -16.76
N SER A 106 11.90 11.07 -16.91
CA SER A 106 10.87 11.41 -17.91
C SER A 106 9.93 12.53 -17.43
N ARG A 107 10.50 13.57 -16.83
CA ARG A 107 9.78 14.80 -16.49
C ARG A 107 9.96 15.86 -17.57
#